data_AF-A0A6J3ITU9-F1
#
_entry.id   AF-A0A6J3ITU9-F1
#
_cell.length_a   1.000
_cell.length_b   1.000
_cell.length_c   1.000
_cell.angle_alpha   90.00
_cell.angle_beta   90.00
_cell.angle_gamma   90.00
#
_symmetry.space_group_name_H-M   'P 1'
#
loop_
_entity.id
_entity.type
_entity.pdbx_description
1 polymer ?
#
loop_
_entity_poly.entity_id
_entity_poly.type
_entity_poly.pdbx_seq_one_letter_code
_entity_poly.pdbx_strand_id
1 'polypeptide(L)'
;MAGKGLVDCHCHLSAPDFDRDLDDVLEKAKKANVVALVAVAEHSGEFEKIMQLSERYNGFVLPCLGVHPVQGLLPEDQRSVTLKLVPQPSEELGLQKQKLVKQLPLTSICLETDSPALGPEKQVRNEPWNISISAEYIAQVKGISVEEVIEVTTQNTLKLFPKLPHLLQK
;
A
#
# COMPACT_ATOMS: atom_id res chain seq x y z
N MET A 1 5.94 11.76 19.55
CA MET A 1 6.02 12.43 18.23
C MET A 1 5.90 11.34 17.18
N ALA A 2 4.76 11.24 16.50
CA ALA A 2 4.47 10.17 15.55
C ALA A 2 5.02 10.55 14.15
N GLY A 3 6.17 9.95 13.81
CA GLY A 3 6.62 9.53 12.47
C GLY A 3 6.64 10.53 11.31
N LYS A 4 7.82 11.06 10.99
CA LYS A 4 8.14 11.78 9.73
C LYS A 4 8.34 10.82 8.54
N GLY A 5 7.47 9.83 8.32
CA GLY A 5 7.71 8.80 7.29
C GLY A 5 6.43 8.26 6.66
N LEU A 6 6.56 7.69 5.47
CA LEU A 6 5.45 7.19 4.66
C LEU A 6 4.98 5.81 5.14
N VAL A 7 3.68 5.62 5.23
CA VAL A 7 3.08 4.29 5.45
C VAL A 7 2.34 3.88 4.20
N ASP A 8 2.74 2.76 3.62
CA ASP A 8 2.01 2.12 2.54
C ASP A 8 0.95 1.19 3.14
N CYS A 9 -0.32 1.60 3.07
CA CYS A 9 -1.41 0.85 3.68
C CYS A 9 -1.91 -0.33 2.84
N HIS A 10 -1.39 -0.55 1.64
CA HIS A 10 -1.78 -1.67 0.79
C HIS A 10 -0.69 -2.00 -0.24
N CYS A 11 -0.03 -3.16 -0.06
CA CYS A 11 0.92 -3.72 -1.00
C CYS A 11 0.89 -5.26 -0.96
N HIS A 12 1.28 -5.91 -2.06
CA HIS A 12 1.29 -7.36 -2.25
C HIS A 12 2.72 -7.91 -2.25
N LEU A 13 3.42 -7.80 -1.12
CA LEU A 13 4.82 -8.27 -0.98
C LEU A 13 5.00 -9.79 -1.13
N SER A 14 3.91 -10.57 -1.03
CA SER A 14 3.90 -12.01 -1.29
C SER A 14 3.89 -12.36 -2.78
N ALA A 15 3.67 -11.38 -3.67
CA ALA A 15 3.61 -11.62 -5.10
C ALA A 15 4.91 -12.25 -5.64
N PRO A 16 4.82 -13.17 -6.63
CA PRO A 16 6.00 -13.81 -7.23
C PRO A 16 7.00 -12.82 -7.83
N ASP A 17 6.54 -11.63 -8.23
CA ASP A 17 7.34 -10.54 -8.75
C ASP A 17 8.50 -10.13 -7.83
N PHE A 18 8.38 -10.37 -6.51
CA PHE A 18 9.41 -10.02 -5.53
C PHE A 18 10.27 -11.21 -5.07
N ASP A 19 10.05 -12.43 -5.56
CA ASP A 19 10.69 -13.65 -5.04
C ASP A 19 12.22 -13.62 -5.09
N ARG A 20 12.80 -12.83 -5.99
CA ARG A 20 14.25 -12.77 -6.21
C ARG A 20 14.97 -11.63 -5.49
N ASP A 21 14.25 -10.58 -5.12
CA ASP A 21 14.85 -9.31 -4.71
C ASP A 21 14.10 -8.56 -3.60
N LEU A 22 13.14 -9.22 -2.92
CA LEU A 22 12.34 -8.61 -1.84
C LEU A 22 13.19 -7.90 -0.78
N ASP A 23 14.30 -8.50 -0.35
CA ASP A 23 15.17 -7.92 0.67
C ASP A 23 15.74 -6.56 0.22
N ASP A 24 16.20 -6.48 -1.03
CA ASP A 24 16.71 -5.25 -1.63
C ASP A 24 15.59 -4.21 -1.81
N VAL A 25 14.39 -4.66 -2.18
CA VAL A 25 13.19 -3.82 -2.32
C VAL A 25 12.85 -3.17 -0.98
N LEU A 26 12.81 -3.94 0.10
CA LEU A 26 12.50 -3.44 1.44
C LEU A 26 13.57 -2.49 1.98
N GLU A 27 14.85 -2.76 1.71
CA GLU A 27 15.93 -1.85 2.08
C GLU A 27 15.89 -0.52 1.30
N LYS A 28 15.52 -0.55 0.02
CA LYS A 28 15.28 0.67 -0.76
C LYS A 28 14.08 1.45 -0.23
N ALA A 29 12.99 0.77 0.13
CA ALA A 29 11.80 1.39 0.72
C ALA A 29 12.15 2.15 2.02
N LYS A 30 12.91 1.53 2.93
CA LYS A 30 13.39 2.20 4.16
C LYS A 30 14.23 3.45 3.85
N LYS A 31 15.16 3.36 2.88
CA LYS A 31 15.98 4.51 2.45
C LYS A 31 15.15 5.63 1.83
N ALA A 32 14.03 5.29 1.20
CA ALA A 32 13.05 6.22 0.68
C ALA A 32 12.04 6.74 1.73
N ASN A 33 12.34 6.54 3.03
CA ASN A 33 11.54 7.02 4.16
C ASN A 33 10.14 6.36 4.26
N VAL A 34 9.96 5.18 3.67
CA VAL A 34 8.85 4.29 4.03
C VAL A 34 9.16 3.71 5.41
N VAL A 35 8.22 3.84 6.34
CA VAL A 35 8.39 3.39 7.73
C VAL A 35 7.54 2.17 8.06
N ALA A 36 6.51 1.89 7.27
CA ALA A 36 5.72 0.67 7.39
C ALA A 36 5.02 0.30 6.09
N LEU A 37 4.81 -1.00 5.93
CA LEU A 37 4.13 -1.64 4.80
C LEU A 37 3.05 -2.56 5.35
N VAL A 38 1.81 -2.36 4.93
CA VAL A 38 0.71 -3.29 5.19
C VAL A 38 0.66 -4.27 4.01
N ALA A 39 1.13 -5.49 4.25
CA ALA A 39 1.16 -6.58 3.28
C ALA A 39 -0.21 -7.26 3.24
N VAL A 40 -0.91 -7.12 2.11
CA VAL A 40 -2.27 -7.60 1.91
C VAL A 40 -2.25 -8.90 1.11
N ALA A 41 -2.95 -9.92 1.61
CA ALA A 41 -3.16 -11.17 0.87
C ALA A 41 -4.21 -10.98 -0.23
N GLU A 42 -3.89 -11.38 -1.47
CA GLU A 42 -4.86 -11.54 -2.55
C GLU A 42 -5.62 -12.87 -2.42
N HIS A 43 -4.93 -13.94 -2.00
CA HIS A 43 -5.53 -15.27 -1.84
C HIS A 43 -5.00 -16.03 -0.60
N SER A 44 -5.74 -17.06 -0.16
CA SER A 44 -5.43 -17.79 1.08
C SER A 44 -4.06 -18.47 1.09
N GLY A 45 -3.55 -18.87 -0.08
CA GLY A 45 -2.22 -19.46 -0.24
C GLY A 45 -1.05 -18.56 0.15
N GLU A 46 -1.26 -17.24 0.35
CA GLU A 46 -0.20 -16.29 0.69
C GLU A 46 -0.06 -16.06 2.20
N PHE A 47 -1.00 -16.55 3.01
CA PHE A 47 -1.06 -16.22 4.44
C PHE A 47 0.23 -16.58 5.16
N GLU A 48 0.75 -17.80 4.93
CA GLU A 48 1.98 -18.28 5.53
C GLU A 48 3.18 -17.40 5.14
N LYS A 49 3.31 -17.05 3.86
CA LYS A 49 4.38 -16.18 3.38
C LYS A 49 4.30 -14.79 4.01
N ILE A 50 3.11 -14.21 4.10
CA ILE A 50 2.92 -12.88 4.71
C ILE A 50 3.24 -12.91 6.21
N MET A 51 2.86 -13.96 6.93
CA MET A 51 3.21 -14.12 8.34
C MET A 51 4.73 -14.22 8.52
N GLN A 52 5.40 -15.04 7.70
CA GLN A 52 6.86 -15.15 7.72
C GLN A 52 7.55 -13.81 7.40
N LEU A 53 7.01 -13.03 6.46
CA LEU A 53 7.51 -11.69 6.16
C LEU A 53 7.33 -10.73 7.34
N SER A 54 6.18 -10.76 8.02
CA SER A 54 5.94 -9.93 9.20
C SER A 54 6.90 -10.28 10.35
N GLU A 55 7.19 -11.57 10.56
CA GLU A 55 8.17 -11.99 11.56
C GLU A 55 9.59 -11.58 11.19
N ARG A 56 9.98 -11.81 9.93
CA ARG A 56 11.33 -11.49 9.42
C ARG A 56 11.59 -9.97 9.42
N TYR A 57 10.59 -9.18 9.08
CA TYR A 57 10.65 -7.73 9.00
C TYR A 57 9.78 -7.08 10.09
N ASN A 58 9.89 -7.60 11.32
CA ASN A 58 9.11 -7.13 12.46
C ASN A 58 9.25 -5.61 12.65
N GLY A 59 8.10 -4.96 12.84
CA GLY A 59 8.00 -3.50 12.96
C GLY A 59 8.01 -2.74 11.63
N PHE A 60 8.27 -3.40 10.50
CA PHE A 60 8.28 -2.79 9.18
C PHE A 60 7.20 -3.36 8.25
N VAL A 61 7.05 -4.69 8.20
CA VAL A 61 6.00 -5.36 7.43
C VAL A 61 4.90 -5.85 8.36
N LEU A 62 3.67 -5.44 8.08
CA LEU A 62 2.48 -5.78 8.86
C LEU A 62 1.54 -6.66 8.04
N PRO A 63 1.03 -7.75 8.60
CA PRO A 63 0.16 -8.65 7.88
C PRO A 63 -1.27 -8.10 7.87
N CYS A 64 -1.91 -8.11 6.72
CA CYS A 64 -3.34 -7.86 6.54
C CYS A 64 -3.96 -9.02 5.75
N LEU A 65 -4.57 -9.94 6.49
CA LEU A 65 -5.14 -11.17 5.93
C LEU A 65 -6.67 -11.05 5.92
N GLY A 66 -7.27 -11.23 4.75
CA GLY A 66 -8.72 -11.26 4.57
C GLY A 66 -9.26 -12.68 4.45
N VAL A 67 -10.37 -12.98 5.10
CA VAL A 67 -11.12 -14.23 4.91
C VAL A 67 -12.40 -13.90 4.15
N HIS A 68 -12.51 -14.34 2.89
CA HIS A 68 -13.69 -14.12 2.08
C HIS A 68 -14.86 -15.00 2.58
N PRO A 69 -16.13 -14.50 2.64
CA PRO A 69 -17.28 -15.25 3.15
C PRO A 69 -17.59 -16.55 2.37
N VAL A 70 -17.13 -16.65 1.12
CA VAL A 70 -17.16 -17.87 0.31
C VAL A 70 -15.73 -18.18 -0.11
N GLN A 71 -14.99 -18.97 0.67
CA GLN A 71 -13.71 -19.52 0.26
C GLN A 71 -13.96 -20.86 -0.46
N GLY A 72 -13.95 -20.84 -1.79
CA GLY A 72 -13.93 -22.07 -2.59
C GLY A 72 -12.62 -22.83 -2.39
N LEU A 73 -12.62 -24.15 -2.50
CA LEU A 73 -11.45 -25.01 -2.22
C LEU A 73 -10.31 -24.89 -3.25
N LEU A 74 -10.47 -24.11 -4.33
CA LEU A 74 -9.51 -24.01 -5.44
C LEU A 74 -8.84 -22.62 -5.49
N PRO A 75 -7.50 -22.52 -5.62
CA PRO A 75 -6.76 -21.26 -5.60
C PRO A 75 -7.22 -20.24 -6.66
N GLU A 76 -7.54 -20.70 -7.88
CA GLU A 76 -8.00 -19.86 -8.99
C GLU A 76 -9.37 -19.19 -8.78
N ASP A 77 -10.23 -19.74 -7.91
CA ASP A 77 -11.59 -19.24 -7.63
C ASP A 77 -11.66 -18.31 -6.40
N GLN A 78 -10.51 -17.99 -5.78
CA GLN A 78 -10.43 -17.27 -4.50
C GLN A 78 -10.00 -15.79 -4.62
N ARG A 79 -9.94 -15.20 -5.82
CA ARG A 79 -9.71 -13.75 -5.90
C ARG A 79 -10.89 -13.02 -5.28
N SER A 80 -10.64 -12.18 -4.28
CA SER A 80 -11.68 -11.35 -3.65
C SER A 80 -12.36 -10.39 -4.65
N VAL A 81 -11.71 -10.15 -5.80
CA VAL A 81 -12.27 -9.43 -6.95
C VAL A 81 -11.76 -10.10 -8.23
N THR A 82 -12.64 -10.61 -9.08
CA THR A 82 -12.26 -10.95 -10.46
C THR A 82 -12.05 -9.63 -11.22
N LEU A 83 -10.85 -9.39 -11.75
CA LEU A 83 -10.54 -8.29 -12.66
C LEU A 83 -11.37 -8.39 -13.95
N LYS A 84 -12.65 -7.99 -13.87
CA LYS A 84 -13.51 -7.74 -15.03
C LYS A 84 -14.16 -6.36 -15.01
N LEU A 85 -13.84 -5.49 -14.05
CA LEU A 85 -14.49 -4.18 -13.91
C LEU A 85 -13.57 -3.01 -13.53
N VAL A 86 -12.34 -2.96 -14.07
CA VAL A 86 -11.62 -1.68 -14.14
C VAL A 86 -11.35 -1.40 -15.61
N PRO A 87 -12.04 -0.43 -16.25
CA PRO A 87 -11.66 0.00 -17.58
C PRO A 87 -10.20 0.47 -17.57
N GLN A 88 -9.50 0.25 -18.68
CA GLN A 88 -8.17 0.81 -18.91
C GLN A 88 -8.15 2.29 -18.49
N PRO A 89 -7.10 2.78 -17.80
CA PRO A 89 -7.09 4.15 -17.32
C PRO A 89 -7.34 5.12 -18.47
N SER A 90 -8.54 5.69 -18.49
CA SER A 90 -8.96 6.72 -19.42
C SER A 90 -8.70 8.09 -18.81
N GLU A 91 -8.62 9.13 -19.63
CA GLU A 91 -8.53 10.52 -19.14
C GLU A 91 -9.66 10.85 -18.14
N GLU A 92 -10.83 10.23 -18.32
CA GLU A 92 -11.98 10.35 -17.43
C GLU A 92 -11.71 9.81 -16.01
N LEU A 93 -10.99 8.69 -15.87
CA LEU A 93 -10.59 8.15 -14.57
C LEU A 93 -9.63 9.09 -13.83
N GLY A 94 -8.69 9.70 -14.56
CA GLY A 94 -7.78 10.69 -14.00
C GLY A 94 -8.51 11.93 -13.45
N LEU A 95 -9.50 12.42 -14.20
CA LEU A 95 -10.35 13.54 -13.77
C LEU A 95 -11.22 13.17 -12.54
N GLN A 96 -11.74 11.95 -12.49
CA GLN A 96 -12.47 11.44 -11.32
C GLN A 96 -11.57 11.35 -10.08
N LYS A 97 -10.35 10.80 -10.22
CA LYS A 97 -9.35 10.73 -9.14
C LYS A 97 -9.04 12.12 -8.59
N GLN A 98 -8.75 13.08 -9.46
CA GLN A 98 -8.43 14.45 -9.06
C GLN A 98 -9.60 15.12 -8.32
N LYS A 99 -10.83 14.93 -8.83
CA LYS A 99 -12.04 15.46 -8.21
C LYS A 99 -12.25 14.89 -6.81
N LEU A 100 -12.07 13.58 -6.62
CA LEU A 100 -12.18 12.93 -5.31
C LEU A 100 -11.13 13.44 -4.34
N VAL A 101 -9.85 13.51 -4.75
CA VAL A 101 -8.77 14.04 -3.91
C VAL A 101 -9.04 15.49 -3.52
N LYS A 102 -9.61 16.30 -4.41
CA LYS A 102 -9.96 17.69 -4.11
C LYS A 102 -11.13 17.80 -3.12
N GLN A 103 -12.11 16.90 -3.18
CA GLN A 103 -13.32 16.96 -2.36
C GLN A 103 -13.16 16.32 -0.97
N LEU A 104 -12.38 15.25 -0.85
CA LEU A 104 -12.21 14.55 0.41
C LEU A 104 -11.32 15.34 1.38
N PRO A 105 -11.67 15.43 2.68
CA PRO A 105 -10.74 15.88 3.70
C PRO A 105 -9.46 15.04 3.66
N LEU A 106 -8.28 15.66 3.84
CA LEU A 106 -7.02 14.91 3.87
C LEU A 106 -7.00 13.87 5.00
N THR A 107 -7.72 14.12 6.10
CA THR A 107 -7.93 13.19 7.22
C THR A 107 -8.71 11.93 6.87
N SER A 108 -9.25 11.84 5.65
CA SER A 108 -9.98 10.68 5.11
C SER A 108 -9.16 9.91 4.06
N ILE A 109 -7.88 10.26 3.85
CA ILE A 109 -7.03 9.69 2.80
C ILE A 109 -5.87 8.93 3.45
N CYS A 110 -5.58 7.73 2.96
CA CYS A 110 -4.33 7.00 3.21
C CYS A 110 -3.54 6.88 1.90
N LEU A 111 -2.26 6.56 2.00
CA LEU A 111 -1.41 6.32 0.84
C LEU A 111 -1.19 4.83 0.64
N GLU A 112 -1.18 4.41 -0.61
CA GLU A 112 -0.86 3.03 -1.01
C GLU A 112 -0.06 3.02 -2.31
N THR A 113 0.62 1.90 -2.58
CA THR A 113 1.22 1.63 -3.88
C THR A 113 0.47 0.60 -4.70
N ASP A 114 -0.14 -0.41 -4.05
CA ASP A 114 -0.63 -1.62 -4.74
C ASP A 114 0.49 -2.42 -5.43
N SER A 115 1.74 -2.24 -4.99
CA SER A 115 2.90 -2.93 -5.55
C SER A 115 2.73 -4.45 -5.46
N PRO A 116 3.05 -5.23 -6.52
CA PRO A 116 3.80 -4.84 -7.71
C PRO A 116 2.97 -4.21 -8.85
N ALA A 117 1.65 -4.08 -8.70
CA ALA A 117 0.77 -3.53 -9.73
C ALA A 117 0.80 -2.00 -9.77
N LEU A 118 0.32 -1.42 -10.88
CA LEU A 118 0.16 0.02 -11.05
C LEU A 118 1.46 0.83 -10.96
N GLY A 119 2.52 0.36 -11.63
CA GLY A 119 3.79 1.07 -11.68
C GLY A 119 3.69 2.49 -12.25
N PRO A 120 4.70 3.35 -11.98
CA PRO A 120 4.70 4.73 -12.45
C PRO A 120 4.64 4.84 -13.98
N GLU A 121 5.14 3.81 -14.67
CA GLU A 121 5.04 3.64 -16.11
C GLU A 121 4.31 2.34 -16.46
N LYS A 122 3.66 2.30 -17.63
CA LYS A 122 2.98 1.10 -18.10
C LYS A 122 3.98 -0.05 -18.22
N GLN A 123 3.58 -1.22 -17.71
CA GLN A 123 4.37 -2.46 -17.73
C GLN A 123 5.65 -2.44 -16.87
N VAL A 124 5.86 -1.38 -16.08
CA VAL A 124 6.93 -1.35 -15.07
C VAL A 124 6.37 -1.86 -13.74
N ARG A 125 7.13 -2.72 -13.05
CA ARG A 125 6.79 -3.19 -11.70
C ARG A 125 6.69 -2.00 -10.76
N ASN A 126 5.61 -1.91 -9.99
CA ASN A 126 5.51 -0.92 -8.94
C ASN A 126 6.25 -1.37 -7.69
N GLU A 127 6.68 -0.40 -6.92
CA GLU A 127 7.60 -0.59 -5.82
C GLU A 127 7.16 0.25 -4.63
N PRO A 128 7.32 -0.23 -3.38
CA PRO A 128 6.90 0.49 -2.19
C PRO A 128 7.39 1.94 -2.08
N TRP A 129 8.59 2.24 -2.59
CA TRP A 129 9.15 3.60 -2.53
C TRP A 129 8.45 4.60 -3.47
N ASN A 130 7.68 4.11 -4.47
CA ASN A 130 6.94 4.99 -5.37
C ASN A 130 5.75 5.68 -4.69
N ILE A 131 5.44 5.33 -3.43
CA ILE A 131 4.38 5.98 -2.64
C ILE A 131 4.57 7.50 -2.51
N SER A 132 5.81 8.00 -2.62
CA SER A 132 6.08 9.45 -2.64
C SER A 132 5.37 10.16 -3.80
N ILE A 133 5.20 9.49 -4.94
CA ILE A 133 4.49 10.02 -6.11
C ILE A 133 3.03 10.29 -5.75
N SER A 134 2.39 9.39 -4.99
CA SER A 134 1.02 9.60 -4.49
C SER A 134 0.94 10.79 -3.53
N ALA A 135 1.92 10.96 -2.65
CA ALA A 135 1.99 12.09 -1.74
C ALA A 135 2.15 13.43 -2.48
N GLU A 136 3.08 13.50 -3.45
CA GLU A 136 3.32 14.66 -4.31
C GLU A 136 2.07 15.04 -5.11
N TYR A 137 1.39 14.06 -5.70
CA TYR A 137 0.15 14.27 -6.42
C TYR A 137 -0.95 14.89 -5.54
N ILE A 138 -1.16 14.34 -4.33
CA ILE A 138 -2.17 14.87 -3.40
C ILE A 138 -1.80 16.29 -2.95
N ALA A 139 -0.53 16.55 -2.67
CA ALA A 139 -0.03 17.87 -2.29
C ALA A 139 -0.32 18.90 -3.39
N GLN A 140 -0.03 18.55 -4.65
CA GLN A 140 -0.32 19.39 -5.81
C GLN A 140 -1.83 19.67 -5.97
N VAL A 141 -2.67 18.64 -5.86
CA VAL A 141 -4.14 18.79 -6.03
C VAL A 141 -4.77 19.63 -4.92
N LYS A 142 -4.26 19.49 -3.69
CA LYS A 142 -4.78 20.20 -2.51
C LYS A 142 -4.14 21.58 -2.28
N GLY A 143 -2.98 21.86 -2.88
CA GLY A 143 -2.25 23.11 -2.67
C GLY A 143 -1.60 23.21 -1.29
N ILE A 144 -1.08 22.10 -0.76
CA ILE A 144 -0.43 21.98 0.55
C ILE A 144 0.98 21.38 0.40
N SER A 145 1.77 21.34 1.47
CA SER A 145 3.10 20.73 1.45
C SER A 145 3.05 19.20 1.37
N VAL A 146 4.08 18.59 0.79
CA VAL A 146 4.22 17.12 0.76
C VAL A 146 4.38 16.59 2.19
N GLU A 147 5.08 17.33 3.04
CA GLU A 147 5.28 17.02 4.45
C GLU A 147 3.95 16.93 5.20
N GLU A 148 3.02 17.86 4.96
CA GLU A 148 1.68 17.83 5.55
C GLU A 148 0.86 16.64 5.05
N VAL A 149 0.97 16.28 3.76
CA VAL A 149 0.34 15.05 3.24
C VAL A 149 0.90 13.82 3.94
N ILE A 150 2.21 13.69 4.03
CA ILE A 150 2.86 12.56 4.70
C ILE A 150 2.42 12.47 6.15
N GLU A 151 2.45 13.58 6.90
CA GLU A 151 2.07 13.61 8.31
C GLU A 151 0.61 13.18 8.50
N VAL A 152 -0.33 13.82 7.80
CA VAL A 152 -1.75 13.54 7.99
C VAL A 152 -2.13 12.14 7.53
N THR A 153 -1.66 11.70 6.36
CA THR A 153 -1.99 10.36 5.83
C THR A 153 -1.40 9.26 6.71
N THR A 154 -0.19 9.46 7.23
CA THR A 154 0.42 8.55 8.20
C THR A 154 -0.40 8.47 9.49
N GLN A 155 -0.85 9.62 10.03
CA GLN A 155 -1.75 9.60 11.20
C GLN A 155 -3.07 8.90 10.91
N ASN A 156 -3.61 9.01 9.70
CA ASN A 156 -4.84 8.31 9.32
C ASN A 156 -4.63 6.80 9.30
N THR A 157 -3.54 6.32 8.70
CA THR A 157 -3.21 4.90 8.68
C THR A 157 -2.98 4.34 10.08
N LEU A 158 -2.28 5.09 10.96
CA LEU A 158 -2.09 4.69 12.36
C LEU A 158 -3.41 4.59 13.14
N LYS A 159 -4.44 5.39 12.79
CA LYS A 159 -5.78 5.28 13.40
C LYS A 159 -6.55 4.07 12.89
N LEU A 160 -6.42 3.72 11.62
CA LEU A 160 -7.06 2.55 11.02
C LEU A 160 -6.40 1.24 11.48
N PHE A 161 -5.09 1.27 11.69
CA PHE A 161 -4.29 0.15 12.17
C PHE A 161 -3.66 0.47 13.53
N PRO A 162 -4.43 0.55 14.64
CA PRO A 162 -3.96 1.05 15.94
C PRO A 162 -2.86 0.21 16.59
N LYS A 163 -2.58 -0.99 16.08
CA LYS A 163 -1.43 -1.82 16.50
C LYS A 163 -0.12 -1.44 15.79
N LEU A 164 -0.18 -0.65 14.71
CA LEU A 164 0.98 -0.19 13.95
C LEU A 164 1.99 0.61 14.81
N PRO A 165 1.58 1.57 15.67
CA PRO A 165 2.53 2.26 16.56
C PRO A 165 3.27 1.33 17.53
N HIS A 166 2.63 0.28 18.02
CA HIS A 166 3.25 -0.69 18.93
C HIS A 166 4.32 -1.53 18.22
N LEU A 167 4.10 -1.81 16.93
CA LEU A 167 5.02 -2.58 16.11
C LEU A 167 6.23 -1.73 15.68
N LEU A 168 6.04 -0.44 15.45
CA LEU A 168 7.11 0.51 15.08
C LEU A 168 8.07 0.91 16.22
N GLN A 169 7.73 0.58 17.47
CA GLN A 169 8.48 1.00 18.67
C GLN A 169 9.31 -0.14 19.31
N LYS A 170 9.41 -1.30 18.67
CA LYS A 170 10.12 -2.48 19.18
C LYS A 170 11.49 -2.67 18.57
#